data_AF-A0A532D7M4-F1
#
_entry.id   AF-A0A532D7M4-F1
#
_cell.length_a   1.000
_cell.length_b   1.000
_cell.length_c   1.000
_cell.angle_alpha   90.00
_cell.angle_beta   90.00
_cell.angle_gamma   90.00
#
_symmetry.space_group_name_H-M   'P 1'
#
loop_
_entity.id
_entity.type
_entity.pdbx_description
1 polymer ?
#
loop_
_entity_poly.entity_id
_entity_poly.type
_entity_poly.pdbx_seq_one_letter_code
_entity_poly.pdbx_strand_id
1 'polypeptide(L)'
;MALYRYAVVDAYTLEELRHEYKNSDIKGRIHLFKRLQQMGYHAPYEIALLALEDVELRQWMARHAWLDYQDWDPDHPGEKIGPPERNLEHRLRNDPDPFVRACLRENPHVFGTFDFLYHWKSIFHESTHFERLALVRNPEVGHDLIEHIFDPDDTELGIGMNERSELVYAYMTNEADVRRSYERNGDVGFLLCHFSNLWALISKWPEAPKSPQYLVYRYLWADDETKTKVYQACDDPLSRRGILENSTERDTNTLKLGMKDADERNREIAFSKIDFSRLSFKSEEFFAALKGTDKVALMGLARNALLSVKRLDQVRDRLRELKNDFDPVVGQAFESIEKLKETHLHEDPYDLFGEEGGKANFLPAKIDFIGKKLLVMKPETNPYQKTAFKFEEDRSAQWDPSPLKRLMNWLGN
;
A
#
# COMPACT_ATOMS: atom_id res chain seq x y z
N MET A 1 -0.84 -36.18 -0.12
CA MET A 1 -0.07 -35.13 -0.83
C MET A 1 0.62 -35.78 -2.00
N ALA A 2 0.49 -35.25 -3.22
CA ALA A 2 1.21 -35.78 -4.37
C ALA A 2 2.69 -35.37 -4.23
N LEU A 3 3.61 -36.35 -4.25
CA LEU A 3 5.03 -36.07 -4.37
C LEU A 3 5.27 -35.50 -5.77
N TYR A 4 5.66 -34.23 -5.84
CA TYR A 4 5.97 -33.60 -7.12
C TYR A 4 7.27 -34.16 -7.67
N ARG A 5 7.34 -34.30 -9.00
CA ARG A 5 8.46 -34.92 -9.73
C ARG A 5 9.84 -34.32 -9.39
N TYR A 6 9.88 -33.04 -8.99
CA TYR A 6 11.11 -32.32 -8.64
C TYR A 6 11.40 -32.27 -7.13
N ALA A 7 10.65 -33.02 -6.31
CA ALA A 7 10.84 -33.04 -4.86
C ALA A 7 12.12 -33.76 -4.42
N VAL A 8 12.61 -34.69 -5.23
CA VAL A 8 13.90 -35.37 -5.05
C VAL A 8 14.70 -35.14 -6.33
N VAL A 9 15.78 -34.38 -6.24
CA VAL A 9 16.65 -34.10 -7.40
C VAL A 9 17.62 -35.25 -7.56
N ASP A 10 17.23 -36.26 -8.35
CA ASP A 10 18.15 -37.32 -8.77
C ASP A 10 18.94 -36.90 -10.04
N ALA A 11 19.91 -37.74 -10.43
CA ALA A 11 20.77 -37.45 -11.58
C ALA A 11 19.99 -37.28 -12.89
N TYR A 12 18.88 -38.01 -13.07
CA TYR A 12 18.06 -37.93 -14.28
C TYR A 12 17.30 -36.60 -14.32
N THR A 13 16.64 -36.26 -13.22
CA THR A 13 15.88 -35.03 -13.03
C THR A 13 16.77 -33.79 -13.20
N LEU A 14 18.01 -33.84 -12.70
CA LEU A 14 18.98 -32.77 -12.90
C LEU A 14 19.35 -32.59 -14.38
N GLU A 15 19.56 -33.68 -15.11
CA GLU A 15 19.86 -33.62 -16.55
C GLU A 15 18.66 -33.13 -17.38
N GLU A 16 17.42 -33.48 -17.00
CA GLU A 16 16.21 -32.93 -17.62
C GLU A 16 16.15 -31.40 -17.45
N LEU A 17 16.34 -30.90 -16.23
CA LEU A 17 16.36 -29.46 -15.94
C LEU A 17 17.50 -28.75 -16.69
N ARG A 18 18.67 -29.39 -16.76
CA ARG A 18 19.82 -28.87 -17.50
C ARG A 18 19.55 -28.80 -18.99
N HIS A 19 18.88 -29.81 -19.56
CA HIS A 19 18.50 -29.84 -20.97
C HIS A 19 17.48 -28.74 -21.28
N GLU A 20 16.43 -28.60 -20.46
CA GLU A 20 15.44 -27.53 -20.58
C GLU A 20 16.10 -26.14 -20.49
N TYR A 21 16.97 -25.93 -19.50
CA TYR A 21 17.69 -24.67 -19.32
C TYR A 21 18.55 -24.30 -20.55
N LYS A 22 19.35 -25.25 -21.05
CA LYS A 22 20.25 -25.02 -22.19
C LYS A 22 19.50 -24.74 -23.50
N ASN A 23 18.35 -25.38 -23.69
CA ASN A 23 17.54 -25.20 -24.90
C ASN A 23 16.57 -24.01 -24.82
N SER A 24 16.47 -23.35 -23.67
CA SER A 24 15.62 -22.19 -23.46
C SER A 24 16.38 -20.89 -23.74
N ASP A 25 15.64 -19.88 -24.21
CA ASP A 25 16.09 -18.49 -24.20
C ASP A 25 16.03 -17.91 -22.77
N ILE A 26 16.43 -16.65 -22.59
CA ILE A 26 16.46 -16.00 -21.25
C ILE A 26 15.07 -16.03 -20.61
N LYS A 27 14.00 -15.77 -21.39
CA LYS A 27 12.62 -15.79 -20.87
C LYS A 27 12.21 -17.18 -20.41
N GLY A 28 12.53 -18.21 -21.19
CA GLY A 28 12.29 -19.61 -20.82
C GLY A 28 13.06 -20.03 -19.58
N ARG A 29 14.32 -19.59 -19.43
CA ARG A 29 15.14 -19.83 -18.23
C ARG A 29 14.55 -19.15 -16.99
N ILE A 30 14.16 -17.88 -17.08
CA ILE A 30 13.45 -17.20 -15.96
C ILE A 30 12.15 -17.91 -15.63
N HIS A 31 11.39 -18.35 -16.65
CA HIS A 31 10.15 -19.09 -16.44
C HIS A 31 10.40 -20.43 -15.71
N LEU A 32 11.47 -21.15 -16.06
CA LEU A 32 11.90 -22.36 -15.35
C LEU A 32 12.12 -22.08 -13.86
N PHE A 33 12.89 -21.05 -13.50
CA PHE A 33 13.13 -20.70 -12.10
C PHE A 33 11.84 -20.32 -11.35
N LYS A 34 11.00 -19.48 -11.95
CA LYS A 34 9.69 -19.11 -11.38
C LYS A 34 8.81 -20.33 -11.13
N ARG A 35 8.77 -21.27 -12.09
CA ARG A 35 7.99 -22.49 -11.97
C ARG A 35 8.47 -23.35 -10.80
N LEU A 36 9.78 -23.51 -10.64
CA LEU A 36 10.35 -24.26 -9.51
C LEU A 36 9.98 -23.60 -8.17
N GLN A 37 10.14 -22.28 -8.06
CA GLN A 37 9.79 -21.52 -6.86
C GLN A 37 8.29 -21.60 -6.51
N GLN A 38 7.40 -21.50 -7.51
CA GLN A 38 5.96 -21.65 -7.33
C GLN A 38 5.56 -23.05 -6.85
N MET A 39 6.35 -24.06 -7.17
CA MET A 39 6.16 -25.43 -6.68
C MET A 39 6.72 -25.64 -5.27
N GLY A 40 7.31 -24.60 -4.65
CA GLY A 40 7.94 -24.67 -3.34
C GLY A 40 9.37 -25.23 -3.36
N TYR A 41 10.02 -25.29 -4.52
CA TYR A 41 11.38 -25.81 -4.66
C TYR A 41 12.36 -24.71 -5.08
N HIS A 42 13.57 -24.77 -4.54
CA HIS A 42 14.69 -23.99 -5.05
C HIS A 42 15.29 -24.71 -6.26
N ALA A 43 15.75 -23.95 -7.25
CA ALA A 43 16.45 -24.55 -8.38
C ALA A 43 17.74 -25.23 -7.90
N PRO A 44 18.09 -26.44 -8.36
CA PRO A 44 19.32 -27.11 -7.96
C PRO A 44 20.54 -26.21 -8.13
N TYR A 45 21.51 -26.32 -7.23
CA TYR A 45 22.71 -25.48 -7.21
C TYR A 45 23.43 -25.46 -8.57
N GLU A 46 23.52 -26.60 -9.26
CA GLU A 46 24.16 -26.73 -10.55
C GLU A 46 23.43 -25.94 -11.65
N ILE A 47 22.10 -25.82 -11.56
CA ILE A 47 21.30 -25.01 -12.50
C ILE A 47 21.43 -23.52 -12.15
N ALA A 48 21.42 -23.20 -10.85
CA ALA A 48 21.63 -21.83 -10.38
C ALA A 48 23.01 -21.27 -10.79
N LEU A 49 24.06 -22.10 -10.75
CA LEU A 49 25.39 -21.71 -11.23
C LEU A 49 25.41 -21.34 -12.71
N LEU A 50 24.67 -22.06 -13.56
CA LEU A 50 24.58 -21.73 -14.99
C LEU A 50 23.88 -20.38 -15.23
N ALA A 51 22.95 -20.00 -14.35
CA ALA A 51 22.29 -18.69 -14.41
C ALA A 51 23.23 -17.53 -14.07
N LEU A 52 24.35 -17.79 -13.39
CA LEU A 52 25.32 -16.75 -13.06
C LEU A 52 26.23 -16.36 -14.24
N GLU A 53 26.13 -17.02 -15.39
CA GLU A 53 26.92 -16.68 -16.58
C GLU A 53 26.28 -15.55 -17.41
N ASP A 54 24.98 -15.32 -17.25
CA ASP A 54 24.20 -14.35 -18.01
C ASP A 54 23.80 -13.16 -17.13
N VAL A 55 23.95 -11.94 -17.64
CA VAL A 55 23.68 -10.71 -16.88
C VAL A 55 22.19 -10.62 -16.48
N GLU A 56 21.26 -10.90 -17.38
CA GLU A 56 19.82 -10.77 -17.09
C GLU A 56 19.36 -11.80 -16.07
N LEU A 57 19.89 -13.03 -16.16
CA LEU A 57 19.61 -14.07 -15.18
C LEU A 57 20.27 -13.79 -13.83
N ARG A 58 21.49 -13.25 -13.80
CA ARG A 58 22.11 -12.78 -12.55
C ARG A 58 21.27 -11.73 -11.85
N GLN A 59 20.76 -10.75 -12.59
CA GLN A 59 19.88 -9.72 -12.04
C GLN A 59 18.60 -10.34 -11.46
N TRP A 60 17.98 -11.27 -12.18
CA TRP A 60 16.79 -11.96 -11.70
C TRP A 60 17.06 -12.81 -10.45
N MET A 61 18.14 -13.60 -10.46
CA MET A 61 18.56 -14.44 -9.33
C MET A 61 18.86 -13.58 -8.11
N ALA A 62 19.62 -12.50 -8.29
CA ALA A 62 19.96 -11.57 -7.22
C ALA A 62 18.71 -11.02 -6.55
N ARG A 63 17.67 -10.65 -7.31
CA ARG A 63 16.43 -10.04 -6.78
C ARG A 63 15.45 -11.03 -6.17
N HIS A 64 15.35 -12.26 -6.68
CA HIS A 64 14.20 -13.13 -6.39
C HIS A 64 14.54 -14.52 -5.86
N ALA A 65 15.77 -14.99 -6.08
CA ALA A 65 16.12 -16.37 -5.74
C ALA A 65 16.53 -16.50 -4.28
N TRP A 66 16.37 -17.72 -3.76
CA TRP A 66 17.10 -18.17 -2.59
C TRP A 66 18.53 -18.49 -3.01
N LEU A 67 19.52 -17.90 -2.34
CA LEU A 67 20.92 -17.93 -2.79
C LEU A 67 21.82 -18.81 -1.92
N ASP A 68 21.31 -19.27 -0.79
CA ASP A 68 22.05 -20.13 0.12
C ASP A 68 21.74 -21.61 -0.13
N TYR A 69 22.67 -22.32 -0.78
CA TYR A 69 22.57 -23.74 -1.08
C TYR A 69 23.38 -24.64 -0.14
N GLN A 70 23.78 -24.10 1.02
CA GLN A 70 24.36 -24.92 2.08
C GLN A 70 23.27 -25.74 2.76
N ASP A 71 23.63 -26.97 3.17
CA ASP A 71 22.74 -27.81 3.97
C ASP A 71 22.74 -27.34 5.42
N TRP A 72 21.74 -27.74 6.20
CA TRP A 72 21.72 -27.48 7.64
C TRP A 72 22.25 -28.69 8.39
N ASP A 73 23.00 -28.47 9.46
CA ASP A 73 23.36 -29.55 10.38
C ASP A 73 22.11 -30.01 11.14
N PRO A 74 21.63 -31.25 10.93
CA PRO A 74 20.49 -31.77 11.68
C PRO A 74 20.80 -31.91 13.18
N ASP A 75 22.08 -32.06 13.56
CA ASP A 75 22.51 -32.22 14.95
C ASP A 75 22.81 -30.87 15.63
N HIS A 76 23.04 -29.81 14.86
CA HIS A 76 23.31 -28.45 15.36
C HIS A 76 22.45 -27.40 14.61
N PRO A 77 21.16 -27.27 14.97
CA PRO A 77 20.27 -26.32 14.30
C PRO A 77 20.80 -24.89 14.43
N GLY A 78 21.17 -24.29 13.29
CA GLY A 78 21.84 -22.99 13.22
C GLY A 78 23.22 -23.05 12.54
N GLU A 79 23.86 -24.21 12.51
CA GLU A 79 25.12 -24.43 11.79
C GLU A 79 24.85 -24.94 10.37
N LYS A 80 25.46 -24.28 9.39
CA LYS A 80 25.35 -24.66 7.98
C LYS A 80 26.46 -25.67 7.64
N ILE A 81 26.08 -26.80 7.06
CA ILE A 81 26.99 -27.81 6.51
C ILE A 81 27.14 -27.59 5.01
N GLY A 82 28.37 -27.76 4.53
CA GLY A 82 28.68 -27.78 3.11
C GLY A 82 29.62 -26.64 2.70
N PRO A 83 30.22 -26.76 1.52
CA PRO A 83 31.24 -25.83 1.08
C PRO A 83 30.70 -24.39 1.01
N PRO A 84 31.41 -23.38 1.57
CA PRO A 84 31.01 -21.96 1.52
C PRO A 84 30.70 -21.45 0.11
N GLU A 85 31.36 -22.04 -0.89
CA GLU A 85 31.16 -21.82 -2.32
C GLU A 85 29.69 -21.95 -2.76
N ARG A 86 28.89 -22.76 -2.05
CA ARG A 86 27.47 -22.99 -2.35
C ARG A 86 26.56 -21.83 -1.95
N ASN A 87 27.07 -20.87 -1.17
CA ASN A 87 26.35 -19.63 -0.94
C ASN A 87 26.63 -18.65 -2.11
N LEU A 88 25.67 -18.54 -3.02
CA LEU A 88 25.76 -17.66 -4.18
C LEU A 88 25.60 -16.17 -3.82
N GLU A 89 25.13 -15.86 -2.61
CA GLU A 89 24.98 -14.49 -2.13
C GLU A 89 26.32 -13.75 -2.13
N HIS A 90 27.38 -14.38 -1.60
CA HIS A 90 28.70 -13.76 -1.54
C HIS A 90 29.24 -13.43 -2.94
N ARG A 91 28.95 -14.28 -3.92
CA ARG A 91 29.35 -14.09 -5.32
C ARG A 91 28.61 -12.91 -5.95
N LEU A 92 27.30 -12.79 -5.70
CA LEU A 92 26.48 -11.69 -6.20
C LEU A 92 26.73 -10.37 -5.47
N ARG A 93 27.11 -10.42 -4.19
CA ARG A 93 27.50 -9.23 -3.41
C ARG A 93 28.74 -8.55 -4.00
N ASN A 94 29.64 -9.34 -4.57
CA ASN A 94 30.86 -8.88 -5.23
C ASN A 94 30.75 -8.85 -6.76
N ASP A 95 29.53 -8.86 -7.30
CA ASP A 95 29.33 -8.87 -8.75
C ASP A 95 29.95 -7.61 -9.39
N PRO A 96 30.66 -7.72 -10.53
CA PRO A 96 31.21 -6.54 -11.21
C PRO A 96 30.13 -5.56 -11.67
N ASP A 97 28.90 -6.02 -11.96
CA ASP A 97 27.78 -5.17 -12.37
C ASP A 97 27.10 -4.52 -11.13
N PRO A 98 27.16 -3.18 -10.97
CA PRO A 98 26.47 -2.49 -9.88
C PRO A 98 24.97 -2.71 -9.84
N PHE A 99 24.34 -2.96 -10.99
CA PHE A 99 22.91 -3.23 -11.05
C PHE A 99 22.55 -4.60 -10.48
N VAL A 100 23.39 -5.61 -10.70
CA VAL A 100 23.23 -6.93 -10.06
C VAL A 100 23.37 -6.81 -8.54
N ARG A 101 24.35 -6.05 -8.04
CA ARG A 101 24.51 -5.80 -6.61
C ARG A 101 23.31 -5.07 -6.00
N ALA A 102 22.76 -4.08 -6.71
CA ALA A 102 21.54 -3.40 -6.28
C ALA A 102 20.32 -4.34 -6.27
N CYS A 103 20.14 -5.18 -7.30
CA CYS A 103 19.10 -6.21 -7.33
C CYS A 103 19.19 -7.14 -6.11
N LEU A 104 20.40 -7.50 -5.67
CA LEU A 104 20.59 -8.29 -4.45
C LEU A 104 19.98 -7.60 -3.23
N ARG A 105 20.15 -6.27 -3.09
CA ARG A 105 19.62 -5.50 -1.96
C ARG A 105 18.09 -5.48 -1.89
N GLU A 106 17.40 -5.66 -3.03
CA GLU A 106 15.93 -5.77 -3.09
C GLU A 106 15.41 -7.16 -2.68
N ASN A 107 16.29 -8.16 -2.49
CA ASN A 107 15.88 -9.54 -2.25
C ASN A 107 15.50 -9.80 -0.77
N PRO A 108 14.23 -10.14 -0.47
CA PRO A 108 13.81 -10.40 0.90
C PRO A 108 14.43 -11.65 1.52
N HIS A 109 14.87 -12.63 0.71
CA HIS A 109 15.49 -13.85 1.23
C HIS A 109 16.91 -13.61 1.78
N VAL A 110 17.55 -12.51 1.36
CA VAL A 110 18.88 -12.13 1.84
C VAL A 110 18.75 -11.23 3.07
N PHE A 111 17.94 -10.18 2.96
CA PHE A 111 17.86 -9.12 3.98
C PHE A 111 16.71 -9.30 5.00
N GLY A 112 15.82 -10.27 4.81
CA GLY A 112 14.81 -10.67 5.80
C GLY A 112 15.29 -11.68 6.84
N THR A 113 16.61 -11.90 6.92
CA THR A 113 17.22 -12.81 7.92
C THR A 113 17.61 -12.03 9.18
N PHE A 114 17.67 -12.71 10.33
CA PHE A 114 18.11 -12.11 11.61
C PHE A 114 19.45 -11.38 11.52
N ASP A 115 20.34 -11.80 10.61
CA ASP A 115 21.66 -11.22 10.40
C ASP A 115 21.57 -9.74 9.98
N PHE A 116 20.59 -9.38 9.14
CA PHE A 116 20.40 -7.99 8.74
C PHE A 116 20.00 -7.10 9.93
N LEU A 117 19.13 -7.57 10.82
CA LEU A 117 18.66 -6.79 11.97
C LEU A 117 19.82 -6.32 12.86
N TYR A 118 20.88 -7.12 12.99
CA TYR A 118 22.05 -6.76 13.81
C TYR A 118 23.18 -6.07 13.04
N HIS A 119 23.21 -6.20 11.71
CA HIS A 119 24.34 -5.74 10.88
C HIS A 119 23.96 -4.72 9.80
N TRP A 120 22.74 -4.18 9.83
CA TRP A 120 22.26 -3.22 8.83
C TRP A 120 23.20 -2.02 8.66
N LYS A 121 23.84 -1.54 9.73
CA LYS A 121 24.79 -0.40 9.68
C LYS A 121 25.99 -0.69 8.78
N SER A 122 26.64 -1.84 8.96
CA SER A 122 27.79 -2.24 8.13
C SER A 122 27.37 -2.35 6.66
N ILE A 123 26.23 -3.01 6.43
CA ILE A 123 25.67 -3.21 5.10
C ILE A 123 25.35 -1.88 4.42
N PHE A 124 24.77 -0.93 5.15
CA PHE A 124 24.43 0.39 4.61
C PHE A 124 25.69 1.19 4.25
N HIS A 125 26.70 1.21 5.11
CA HIS A 125 27.95 1.93 4.85
C HIS A 125 28.78 1.32 3.72
N GLU A 126 28.80 -0.01 3.61
CA GLU A 126 29.46 -0.74 2.51
C GLU A 126 28.73 -0.55 1.16
N SER A 127 27.44 -0.24 1.19
CA SER A 127 26.63 -0.08 -0.01
C SER A 127 26.86 1.26 -0.70
N THR A 128 26.88 1.24 -2.03
CA THR A 128 26.81 2.47 -2.82
C THR A 128 25.44 3.14 -2.66
N HIS A 129 25.30 4.42 -3.00
CA HIS A 129 23.98 5.10 -2.95
C HIS A 129 22.92 4.37 -3.80
N PHE A 130 23.31 3.89 -4.98
CA PHE A 130 22.42 3.12 -5.85
C PHE A 130 21.93 1.81 -5.19
N GLU A 131 22.81 1.12 -4.48
CA GLU A 131 22.45 -0.08 -3.70
C GLU A 131 21.58 0.25 -2.48
N ARG A 132 21.78 1.41 -1.82
CA ARG A 132 20.94 1.87 -0.71
C ARG A 132 19.51 2.18 -1.17
N LEU A 133 19.34 2.79 -2.35
CA LEU A 133 18.02 3.01 -2.94
C LEU A 133 17.28 1.69 -3.20
N ALA A 134 18.00 0.65 -3.60
CA ALA A 134 17.44 -0.69 -3.79
C ALA A 134 17.13 -1.36 -2.43
N LEU A 135 18.02 -1.19 -1.43
CA LEU A 135 17.85 -1.74 -0.08
C LEU A 135 16.56 -1.25 0.58
N VAL A 136 16.25 0.05 0.50
CA VAL A 136 15.03 0.61 1.13
C VAL A 136 13.74 0.23 0.41
N ARG A 137 13.82 -0.36 -0.79
CA ARG A 137 12.68 -0.94 -1.51
C ARG A 137 12.41 -2.39 -1.13
N ASN A 138 13.32 -3.02 -0.36
CA ASN A 138 13.17 -4.39 0.08
C ASN A 138 12.01 -4.48 1.07
N PRO A 139 11.03 -5.38 0.88
CA PRO A 139 9.87 -5.51 1.77
C PRO A 139 10.24 -6.01 3.18
N GLU A 140 11.46 -6.50 3.39
CA GLU A 140 11.98 -6.94 4.68
C GLU A 140 13.07 -5.99 5.21
N VAL A 141 13.12 -4.75 4.72
CA VAL A 141 14.03 -3.74 5.27
C VAL A 141 13.71 -3.45 6.73
N GLY A 142 14.74 -3.46 7.56
CA GLY A 142 14.63 -3.21 9.01
C GLY A 142 14.11 -1.81 9.31
N HIS A 143 13.08 -1.73 10.17
CA HIS A 143 12.45 -0.48 10.57
C HIS A 143 13.42 0.52 11.19
N ASP A 144 14.39 0.06 11.99
CA ASP A 144 15.40 0.91 12.62
C ASP A 144 16.17 1.74 11.57
N LEU A 145 16.62 1.10 10.47
CA LEU A 145 17.27 1.80 9.37
C LEU A 145 16.34 2.85 8.75
N ILE A 146 15.06 2.52 8.55
CA ILE A 146 14.08 3.45 7.99
C ILE A 146 13.85 4.64 8.91
N GLU A 147 13.73 4.43 10.23
CA GLU A 147 13.64 5.53 11.20
C GLU A 147 14.88 6.42 11.17
N HIS A 148 16.08 5.83 11.13
CA HIS A 148 17.32 6.59 10.96
C HIS A 148 17.31 7.40 9.66
N ILE A 149 16.79 6.87 8.55
CA ILE A 149 16.66 7.60 7.27
C ILE A 149 15.66 8.76 7.40
N PHE A 150 14.54 8.54 8.09
CA PHE A 150 13.49 9.56 8.27
C PHE A 150 13.85 10.64 9.29
N ASP A 151 14.85 10.43 10.15
CA ASP A 151 15.30 11.47 11.08
C ASP A 151 16.24 12.47 10.37
N PRO A 152 15.85 13.76 10.20
CA PRO A 152 16.72 14.75 9.56
C PRO A 152 17.94 15.12 10.42
N ASP A 153 17.86 14.88 11.74
CA ASP A 153 18.93 15.19 12.69
C ASP A 153 19.92 14.02 12.88
N ASP A 154 19.62 12.86 12.28
CA ASP A 154 20.50 11.70 12.36
C ASP A 154 21.82 11.96 11.62
N THR A 155 22.92 11.63 12.31
CA THR A 155 24.29 11.74 11.78
C THR A 155 24.97 10.38 11.64
N GLU A 156 24.35 9.29 12.10
CA GLU A 156 24.96 7.96 12.12
C GLU A 156 25.14 7.40 10.71
N LEU A 157 24.20 7.68 9.80
CA LEU A 157 24.26 7.18 8.42
C LEU A 157 25.36 7.85 7.58
N GLY A 158 25.86 9.01 7.99
CA GLY A 158 26.87 9.77 7.26
C GLY A 158 26.43 10.24 5.86
N ILE A 159 25.12 10.42 5.65
CA ILE A 159 24.52 10.88 4.39
C ILE A 159 24.01 12.32 4.50
N GLY A 160 24.01 13.03 3.38
CA GLY A 160 23.45 14.38 3.30
C GLY A 160 21.92 14.40 3.14
N MET A 161 21.32 15.57 3.32
CA MET A 161 19.86 15.75 3.25
C MET A 161 19.25 15.35 1.88
N ASN A 162 19.99 15.58 0.79
CA ASN A 162 19.53 15.20 -0.55
C ASN A 162 19.45 13.68 -0.73
N GLU A 163 20.51 12.96 -0.35
CA GLU A 163 20.53 11.48 -0.39
C GLU A 163 19.45 10.90 0.52
N ARG A 164 19.30 11.47 1.72
CA ARG A 164 18.25 11.12 2.67
C ARG A 164 16.86 11.26 2.05
N SER A 165 16.60 12.37 1.35
CA SER A 165 15.33 12.58 0.63
C SER A 165 15.09 11.54 -0.46
N GLU A 166 16.11 11.19 -1.24
CA GLU A 166 16.00 10.16 -2.28
C GLU A 166 15.70 8.78 -1.70
N LEU A 167 16.30 8.44 -0.55
CA LEU A 167 16.01 7.20 0.17
C LEU A 167 14.58 7.17 0.70
N VAL A 168 14.07 8.28 1.24
CA VAL A 168 12.64 8.38 1.63
C VAL A 168 11.76 8.15 0.42
N TYR A 169 12.02 8.80 -0.71
CA TYR A 169 11.22 8.58 -1.93
C TYR A 169 11.30 7.13 -2.44
N ALA A 170 12.47 6.50 -2.35
CA ALA A 170 12.62 5.08 -2.70
C ALA A 170 11.83 4.17 -1.76
N TYR A 171 11.86 4.43 -0.45
CA TYR A 171 11.04 3.71 0.53
C TYR A 171 9.53 3.84 0.23
N MET A 172 9.08 5.02 -0.21
CA MET A 172 7.68 5.23 -0.62
C MET A 172 7.26 4.38 -1.84
N THR A 173 8.21 3.76 -2.55
CA THR A 173 7.93 2.79 -3.63
C THR A 173 7.90 1.33 -3.17
N ASN A 174 8.19 1.07 -1.88
CA ASN A 174 8.06 -0.24 -1.26
C ASN A 174 6.56 -0.55 -1.04
N GLU A 175 5.97 -1.31 -1.97
CA GLU A 175 4.55 -1.64 -1.95
C GLU A 175 4.13 -2.41 -0.70
N ALA A 176 5.00 -3.29 -0.18
CA ALA A 176 4.69 -4.09 1.00
C ALA A 176 4.50 -3.19 2.23
N ASP A 177 5.40 -2.26 2.50
CA ASP A 177 5.31 -1.38 3.66
C ASP A 177 4.21 -0.32 3.52
N VAL A 178 4.04 0.24 2.32
CA VAL A 178 2.90 1.13 2.05
C VAL A 178 1.59 0.39 2.32
N ARG A 179 1.44 -0.86 1.84
CA ARG A 179 0.23 -1.67 2.08
C ARG A 179 0.07 -2.00 3.58
N ARG A 180 1.12 -2.49 4.24
CA ARG A 180 1.13 -2.79 5.68
C ARG A 180 0.69 -1.59 6.51
N SER A 181 1.04 -0.36 6.11
CA SER A 181 0.60 0.85 6.83
C SER A 181 -0.93 0.98 6.91
N TYR A 182 -1.68 0.47 5.93
CA TYR A 182 -3.15 0.52 5.93
C TYR A 182 -3.82 -0.77 6.45
N GLU A 183 -3.07 -1.85 6.62
CA GLU A 183 -3.59 -3.13 7.10
C GLU A 183 -3.94 -3.00 8.60
N ARG A 184 -5.20 -2.67 8.91
CA ARG A 184 -5.74 -2.57 10.28
C ARG A 184 -5.92 -3.92 11.00
N ASN A 185 -5.43 -5.01 10.42
CA ASN A 185 -5.73 -6.36 10.88
C ASN A 185 -4.87 -6.73 12.09
N GLY A 186 -5.34 -6.38 13.29
CA GLY A 186 -5.22 -7.15 14.55
C GLY A 186 -3.84 -7.45 15.14
N ASP A 187 -2.77 -7.43 14.34
CA ASP A 187 -1.44 -7.84 14.73
C ASP A 187 -0.54 -6.62 14.94
N VAL A 188 -0.17 -6.51 16.22
CA VAL A 188 1.03 -5.86 16.76
C VAL A 188 1.05 -4.32 16.73
N GLY A 189 0.79 -3.71 17.88
CA GLY A 189 0.98 -2.27 18.13
C GLY A 189 2.38 -1.73 17.77
N PHE A 190 3.37 -2.60 17.58
CA PHE A 190 4.69 -2.25 17.09
C PHE A 190 4.67 -1.59 15.69
N LEU A 191 3.93 -2.14 14.72
CA LEU A 191 3.84 -1.53 13.37
C LEU A 191 3.12 -0.18 13.42
N LEU A 192 2.10 -0.07 14.27
CA LEU A 192 1.39 1.18 14.51
C LEU A 192 2.33 2.27 15.06
N CYS A 193 3.20 1.90 16.01
CA CYS A 193 4.22 2.79 16.56
C CYS A 193 5.22 3.21 15.48
N HIS A 194 5.67 2.30 14.62
CA HIS A 194 6.64 2.60 13.58
C HIS A 194 6.14 3.69 12.62
N PHE A 195 4.97 3.54 11.98
CA PHE A 195 4.50 4.56 11.03
C PHE A 195 4.18 5.90 11.71
N SER A 196 3.70 5.87 12.96
CA SER A 196 3.49 7.07 13.76
C SER A 196 4.81 7.78 14.07
N ASN A 197 5.87 7.03 14.36
CA ASN A 197 7.23 7.57 14.52
C ASN A 197 7.73 8.20 13.22
N LEU A 198 7.54 7.55 12.06
CA LEU A 198 7.93 8.13 10.76
C LEU A 198 7.23 9.46 10.50
N TRP A 199 5.95 9.58 10.88
CA TRP A 199 5.22 10.85 10.82
C TRP A 199 5.79 11.92 11.75
N ALA A 200 6.19 11.56 12.97
CA ALA A 200 6.84 12.48 13.89
C ALA A 200 8.21 12.94 13.37
N LEU A 201 9.01 12.04 12.79
CA LEU A 201 10.33 12.33 12.24
C LEU A 201 10.23 13.22 11.00
N ILE A 202 9.34 12.89 10.05
CA ILE A 202 9.16 13.68 8.83
C ILE A 202 8.67 15.11 9.14
N SER A 203 7.96 15.32 10.27
CA SER A 203 7.51 16.65 10.68
C SER A 203 8.65 17.62 11.01
N LYS A 204 9.83 17.11 11.35
CA LYS A 204 11.03 17.91 11.63
C LYS A 204 11.80 18.34 10.38
N TRP A 205 11.44 17.80 9.20
CA TRP A 205 12.19 18.08 7.97
C TRP A 205 12.07 19.56 7.59
N PRO A 206 13.15 20.15 7.03
CA PRO A 206 13.12 21.53 6.59
C PRO A 206 12.10 21.71 5.47
N GLU A 207 11.42 22.86 5.48
CA GLU A 207 10.55 23.27 4.39
C GLU A 207 11.39 23.48 3.13
N ALA A 208 11.29 22.56 2.18
CA ALA A 208 11.99 22.60 0.91
C ALA A 208 11.05 22.18 -0.22
N PRO A 209 11.20 22.72 -1.45
CA PRO A 209 10.37 22.33 -2.61
C PRO A 209 10.41 20.83 -2.94
N LYS A 210 11.47 20.13 -2.52
CA LYS A 210 11.66 18.69 -2.68
C LYS A 210 11.54 17.94 -1.35
N SER A 211 10.82 18.49 -0.37
CA SER A 211 10.57 17.79 0.88
C SER A 211 9.66 16.57 0.61
N PRO A 212 9.97 15.38 1.17
CA PRO A 212 9.12 14.22 1.06
C PRO A 212 7.87 14.29 1.96
N GLN A 213 7.76 15.30 2.83
CA GLN A 213 6.67 15.48 3.81
C GLN A 213 5.27 15.25 3.21
N TYR A 214 4.93 15.97 2.14
CA TYR A 214 3.62 15.84 1.50
C TYR A 214 3.32 14.40 1.05
N LEU A 215 4.29 13.71 0.43
CA LEU A 215 4.10 12.35 -0.07
C LEU A 215 4.00 11.35 1.08
N VAL A 216 4.81 11.51 2.13
CA VAL A 216 4.73 10.70 3.34
C VAL A 216 3.36 10.86 3.99
N TYR A 217 2.93 12.10 4.24
CA TYR A 217 1.62 12.35 4.85
C TYR A 217 0.46 11.88 4.00
N ARG A 218 0.58 11.91 2.68
CA ARG A 218 -0.47 11.46 1.77
C ARG A 218 -0.59 9.94 1.70
N TYR A 219 0.54 9.24 1.69
CA TYR A 219 0.58 7.83 1.29
C TYR A 219 0.97 6.86 2.40
N LEU A 220 1.62 7.28 3.48
CA LEU A 220 1.80 6.44 4.67
C LEU A 220 0.71 6.74 5.69
N TRP A 221 0.04 5.69 6.16
CA TRP A 221 -1.00 5.83 7.16
C TRP A 221 -0.43 6.12 8.55
N ALA A 222 -1.16 6.93 9.32
CA ALA A 222 -0.98 7.11 10.76
C ALA A 222 -2.35 7.20 11.45
N ASP A 223 -2.36 7.02 12.76
CA ASP A 223 -3.58 7.15 13.56
C ASP A 223 -4.03 8.63 13.69
N ASP A 224 -5.29 8.85 14.07
CA ASP A 224 -5.88 10.18 14.16
C ASP A 224 -5.19 11.08 15.20
N GLU A 225 -4.64 10.52 16.28
CA GLU A 225 -3.93 11.31 17.30
C GLU A 225 -2.62 11.86 16.72
N THR A 226 -1.83 11.00 16.06
CA THR A 226 -0.60 11.40 15.38
C THR A 226 -0.89 12.42 14.27
N LYS A 227 -1.87 12.14 13.41
CA LYS A 227 -2.30 13.07 12.35
C LYS A 227 -2.70 14.42 12.91
N THR A 228 -3.51 14.45 13.97
CA THR A 228 -3.97 15.69 14.63
C THR A 228 -2.79 16.51 15.14
N LYS A 229 -1.86 15.87 15.86
CA LYS A 229 -0.65 16.53 16.40
C LYS A 229 0.19 17.15 15.29
N VAL A 230 0.48 16.39 14.24
CA VAL A 230 1.28 16.87 13.11
C VAL A 230 0.55 17.98 12.35
N TYR A 231 -0.76 17.85 12.15
CA TYR A 231 -1.57 18.87 11.47
C TYR A 231 -1.53 20.22 12.18
N GLN A 232 -1.60 20.22 13.52
CA GLN A 232 -1.54 21.44 14.33
C GLN A 232 -0.18 22.12 14.31
N ALA A 233 0.90 21.34 14.21
CA ALA A 233 2.27 21.85 14.18
C ALA A 233 2.75 22.22 12.77
N CYS A 234 2.00 21.86 11.72
CA CYS A 234 2.39 22.05 10.34
C CYS A 234 1.87 23.38 9.79
N ASP A 235 2.78 24.29 9.42
CA ASP A 235 2.43 25.59 8.84
C ASP A 235 2.20 25.54 7.32
N ASP A 236 2.80 24.57 6.62
CA ASP A 236 2.66 24.36 5.17
C ASP A 236 1.26 23.84 4.78
N PRO A 237 0.46 24.63 4.01
CA PRO A 237 -0.85 24.20 3.55
C PRO A 237 -0.81 22.94 2.68
N LEU A 238 0.26 22.72 1.91
CA LEU A 238 0.38 21.54 1.03
C LEU A 238 0.56 20.27 1.85
N SER A 239 1.42 20.29 2.86
CA SER A 239 1.60 19.17 3.80
C SER A 239 0.31 18.87 4.57
N ARG A 240 -0.37 19.89 5.09
CA ARG A 240 -1.70 19.74 5.71
C ARG A 240 -2.72 19.12 4.74
N ARG A 241 -2.66 19.46 3.46
CA ARG A 241 -3.47 18.80 2.41
C ARG A 241 -3.17 17.31 2.33
N GLY A 242 -1.90 16.91 2.31
CA GLY A 242 -1.48 15.51 2.29
C GLY A 242 -2.08 14.73 3.46
N ILE A 243 -2.04 15.30 4.66
CA ILE A 243 -2.64 14.72 5.87
C ILE A 243 -4.15 14.49 5.69
N LEU A 244 -4.89 15.49 5.19
CA LEU A 244 -6.34 15.37 4.95
C LEU A 244 -6.66 14.41 3.81
N GLU A 245 -5.82 14.35 2.77
CA GLU A 245 -5.95 13.38 1.68
C GLU A 245 -5.74 11.94 2.15
N ASN A 246 -4.89 11.71 3.14
CA ASN A 246 -4.71 10.41 3.80
C ASN A 246 -5.80 10.09 4.84
N SER A 247 -6.43 11.12 5.40
CA SER A 247 -7.45 10.96 6.44
C SER A 247 -8.66 10.17 5.95
N THR A 248 -9.22 9.31 6.79
CA THR A 248 -10.50 8.64 6.55
C THR A 248 -11.61 9.23 7.41
N GLU A 249 -12.85 8.79 7.21
CA GLU A 249 -14.03 9.16 8.00
C GLU A 249 -13.88 8.88 9.51
N ARG A 250 -12.88 8.07 9.89
CA ARG A 250 -12.55 7.77 11.28
C ARG A 250 -11.63 8.81 11.92
N ASP A 251 -10.90 9.58 11.13
CA ASP A 251 -9.90 10.55 11.59
C ASP A 251 -10.59 11.88 11.98
N THR A 252 -11.47 11.77 12.97
CA THR A 252 -12.44 12.79 13.38
C THR A 252 -11.76 14.08 13.83
N ASN A 253 -10.70 13.98 14.64
CA ASN A 253 -10.04 15.15 15.20
C ASN A 253 -9.27 15.90 14.13
N THR A 254 -8.57 15.17 13.26
CA THR A 254 -7.83 15.74 12.13
C THR A 254 -8.77 16.46 11.16
N LEU A 255 -9.89 15.83 10.79
CA LEU A 255 -10.85 16.44 9.87
C LEU A 255 -11.53 17.68 10.48
N LYS A 256 -11.77 17.72 11.80
CA LYS A 256 -12.31 18.91 12.49
C LYS A 256 -11.37 20.11 12.43
N LEU A 257 -10.06 19.88 12.45
CA LEU A 257 -9.07 20.93 12.23
C LEU A 257 -9.12 21.40 10.77
N GLY A 258 -9.18 20.46 9.82
CA GLY A 258 -9.28 20.75 8.40
C GLY A 258 -10.51 21.58 8.01
N MET A 259 -11.66 21.35 8.64
CA MET A 259 -12.88 22.16 8.42
C MET A 259 -12.70 23.64 8.77
N LYS A 260 -11.71 23.97 9.61
CA LYS A 260 -11.41 25.33 10.08
C LYS A 260 -10.11 25.89 9.49
N ASP A 261 -9.47 25.18 8.56
CA ASP A 261 -8.20 25.61 7.94
C ASP A 261 -8.41 26.92 7.17
N ALA A 262 -7.39 27.78 7.14
CA ALA A 262 -7.39 28.99 6.34
C ALA A 262 -7.35 28.69 4.83
N ASP A 263 -6.71 27.58 4.43
CA ASP A 263 -6.64 27.13 3.03
C ASP A 263 -7.98 26.53 2.58
N GLU A 264 -8.52 27.09 1.50
CA GLU A 264 -9.81 26.68 0.92
C GLU A 264 -9.82 25.19 0.55
N ARG A 265 -8.75 24.70 -0.07
CA ARG A 265 -8.69 23.32 -0.55
C ARG A 265 -8.63 22.33 0.60
N ASN A 266 -7.95 22.67 1.69
CA ASN A 266 -7.93 21.87 2.91
C ASN A 266 -9.32 21.78 3.53
N ARG A 267 -10.06 22.90 3.62
CA ARG A 267 -11.47 22.87 4.07
C ARG A 267 -12.32 21.98 3.18
N GLU A 268 -12.22 22.12 1.86
CA GLU A 268 -12.97 21.31 0.90
C GLU A 268 -12.80 19.80 1.14
N ILE A 269 -11.55 19.35 1.27
CA ILE A 269 -11.20 17.93 1.48
C ILE A 269 -11.73 17.43 2.82
N ALA A 270 -11.63 18.25 3.87
CA ALA A 270 -12.15 17.89 5.18
C ALA A 270 -13.67 17.69 5.14
N PHE A 271 -14.41 18.64 4.56
CA PHE A 271 -15.87 18.54 4.39
C PHE A 271 -16.31 17.39 3.48
N SER A 272 -15.47 16.95 2.53
CA SER A 272 -15.79 15.81 1.66
C SER A 272 -15.64 14.45 2.31
N LYS A 273 -15.02 14.37 3.50
CA LYS A 273 -14.70 13.09 4.17
C LYS A 273 -15.33 12.93 5.55
N ILE A 274 -15.79 14.03 6.14
CA ILE A 274 -16.31 14.04 7.50
C ILE A 274 -17.62 13.25 7.63
N ASP A 275 -17.73 12.41 8.66
CA ASP A 275 -18.93 11.62 8.92
C ASP A 275 -19.84 12.30 9.96
N PHE A 276 -20.83 13.04 9.48
CA PHE A 276 -21.84 13.70 10.32
C PHE A 276 -22.92 12.75 10.89
N SER A 277 -22.80 11.43 10.70
CA SER A 277 -23.72 10.44 11.28
C SER A 277 -23.19 9.87 12.60
N ARG A 278 -21.88 9.94 12.85
CA ARG A 278 -21.26 9.42 14.07
C ARG A 278 -21.56 10.27 15.29
N LEU A 279 -21.71 9.60 16.43
CA LEU A 279 -22.04 10.17 17.74
C LEU A 279 -21.12 11.33 18.19
N SER A 280 -19.90 11.42 17.66
CA SER A 280 -18.93 12.49 17.94
C SER A 280 -19.21 13.81 17.19
N PHE A 281 -20.14 13.79 16.24
CA PHE A 281 -20.56 14.96 15.45
C PHE A 281 -21.97 15.37 15.81
N LYS A 282 -22.10 16.59 16.31
CA LYS A 282 -23.41 17.21 16.43
C LYS A 282 -23.87 17.62 15.03
N SER A 283 -25.12 17.29 14.70
CA SER A 283 -25.82 17.78 13.50
C SER A 283 -25.68 19.31 13.32
N GLU A 284 -25.41 20.03 14.41
CA GLU A 284 -25.08 21.46 14.47
C GLU A 284 -23.94 21.89 13.53
N GLU A 285 -22.84 21.13 13.42
CA GLU A 285 -21.69 21.52 12.58
C GLU A 285 -22.04 21.47 11.09
N PHE A 286 -22.79 20.46 10.68
CA PHE A 286 -23.35 20.38 9.32
C PHE A 286 -24.25 21.57 9.04
N PHE A 287 -25.19 21.88 9.94
CA PHE A 287 -26.10 23.02 9.76
C PHE A 287 -25.39 24.37 9.82
N ALA A 288 -24.29 24.49 10.58
CA ALA A 288 -23.46 25.69 10.60
C ALA A 288 -22.78 25.91 9.24
N ALA A 289 -22.18 24.85 8.68
CA ALA A 289 -21.61 24.91 7.32
C ALA A 289 -22.69 25.23 6.27
N LEU A 290 -23.87 24.61 6.38
CA LEU A 290 -25.00 24.85 5.48
C LEU A 290 -25.51 26.30 5.56
N LYS A 291 -25.59 26.89 6.74
CA LYS A 291 -26.01 28.30 6.90
C LYS A 291 -24.92 29.30 6.51
N GLY A 292 -23.67 28.87 6.40
CA GLY A 292 -22.54 29.70 6.03
C GLY A 292 -22.61 30.22 4.59
N THR A 293 -21.60 31.04 4.25
CA THR A 293 -21.35 31.55 2.88
C THR A 293 -20.10 30.93 2.26
N ASP A 294 -19.45 29.99 2.94
CA ASP A 294 -18.27 29.29 2.44
C ASP A 294 -18.67 28.27 1.37
N LYS A 295 -18.59 28.71 0.11
CA LYS A 295 -18.90 27.88 -1.06
C LYS A 295 -17.99 26.67 -1.18
N VAL A 296 -16.76 26.75 -0.66
CA VAL A 296 -15.78 25.67 -0.74
C VAL A 296 -16.12 24.57 0.28
N ALA A 297 -16.56 24.95 1.48
CA ALA A 297 -17.13 24.00 2.43
C ALA A 297 -18.35 23.28 1.84
N LEU A 298 -19.26 24.01 1.19
CA LEU A 298 -20.43 23.43 0.53
C LEU A 298 -20.04 22.52 -0.66
N MET A 299 -18.99 22.86 -1.41
CA MET A 299 -18.42 21.99 -2.44
C MET A 299 -17.88 20.69 -1.84
N GLY A 300 -17.17 20.77 -0.72
CA GLY A 300 -16.72 19.59 0.03
C GLY A 300 -17.91 18.71 0.42
N LEU A 301 -18.95 19.28 1.01
CA LEU A 301 -20.18 18.56 1.35
C LEU A 301 -20.86 17.93 0.12
N ALA A 302 -20.89 18.64 -1.02
CA ALA A 302 -21.44 18.13 -2.28
C ALA A 302 -20.68 16.90 -2.83
N ARG A 303 -19.44 16.68 -2.39
CA ARG A 303 -18.59 15.53 -2.74
C ARG A 303 -18.54 14.46 -1.65
N ASN A 304 -19.26 14.66 -0.54
CA ASN A 304 -19.22 13.76 0.60
C ASN A 304 -20.18 12.57 0.43
N ALA A 305 -19.61 11.41 0.11
CA ALA A 305 -20.35 10.15 -0.09
C ALA A 305 -21.00 9.57 1.19
N LEU A 306 -20.76 10.15 2.37
CA LEU A 306 -21.36 9.73 3.63
C LEU A 306 -22.65 10.51 3.97
N LEU A 307 -22.99 11.54 3.19
CA LEU A 307 -24.23 12.28 3.38
C LEU A 307 -25.41 11.54 2.79
N SER A 308 -26.53 11.49 3.51
CA SER A 308 -27.79 11.00 2.93
C SER A 308 -28.27 11.89 1.80
N VAL A 309 -29.09 11.32 0.89
CA VAL A 309 -29.71 12.03 -0.24
C VAL A 309 -30.39 13.33 0.22
N LYS A 310 -31.12 13.28 1.34
CA LYS A 310 -31.77 14.45 1.93
C LYS A 310 -30.78 15.56 2.30
N ARG A 311 -29.62 15.21 2.87
CA ARG A 311 -28.58 16.20 3.22
C ARG A 311 -27.90 16.75 1.96
N LEU A 312 -27.69 15.92 0.94
CA LEU A 312 -27.19 16.37 -0.36
C LEU A 312 -28.15 17.36 -1.04
N ASP A 313 -29.46 17.12 -0.96
CA ASP A 313 -30.47 18.07 -1.45
C ASP A 313 -30.43 19.41 -0.71
N GLN A 314 -30.26 19.39 0.61
CA GLN A 314 -30.10 20.62 1.40
C GLN A 314 -28.86 21.42 0.95
N VAL A 315 -27.73 20.73 0.72
CA VAL A 315 -26.50 21.36 0.20
C VAL A 315 -26.74 21.94 -1.20
N ARG A 316 -27.45 21.21 -2.07
CA ARG A 316 -27.81 21.67 -3.42
C ARG A 316 -28.66 22.94 -3.38
N ASP A 317 -29.70 22.95 -2.55
CA ASP A 317 -30.61 24.10 -2.43
C ASP A 317 -29.87 25.32 -1.87
N ARG A 318 -29.00 25.12 -0.88
CA ARG A 318 -28.17 26.20 -0.36
C ARG A 318 -27.23 26.78 -1.42
N LEU A 319 -26.59 25.92 -2.22
CA LEU A 319 -25.73 26.37 -3.31
C LEU A 319 -26.50 27.15 -4.38
N ARG A 320 -27.78 26.84 -4.61
CA ARG A 320 -28.67 27.65 -5.49
C ARG A 320 -28.92 29.04 -4.92
N GLU A 321 -29.15 29.15 -3.61
CA GLU A 321 -29.36 30.44 -2.93
C GLU A 321 -28.13 31.35 -3.00
N LEU A 322 -26.92 30.76 -2.93
CA LEU A 322 -25.65 31.49 -2.99
C LEU A 322 -25.13 31.73 -4.41
N LYS A 323 -25.88 31.27 -5.43
CA LYS A 323 -25.47 31.38 -6.83
C LYS A 323 -25.56 32.84 -7.29
N ASN A 324 -24.42 33.37 -7.71
CA ASN A 324 -24.39 34.54 -8.60
C ASN A 324 -24.42 34.05 -10.04
N ASP A 325 -24.87 34.88 -10.99
CA ASP A 325 -24.90 34.50 -12.41
C ASP A 325 -23.50 34.03 -12.85
N PHE A 326 -23.42 32.75 -13.29
CA PHE A 326 -22.22 32.03 -13.73
C PHE A 326 -21.13 31.72 -12.69
N ASP A 327 -21.47 30.96 -11.64
CA ASP A 327 -20.47 30.32 -10.77
C ASP A 327 -20.13 28.88 -11.22
N PRO A 328 -18.96 28.61 -11.82
CA PRO A 328 -18.57 27.29 -12.30
C PRO A 328 -18.38 26.27 -11.16
N VAL A 329 -18.09 26.73 -9.93
CA VAL A 329 -17.96 25.86 -8.75
C VAL A 329 -19.32 25.25 -8.42
N VAL A 330 -20.39 26.04 -8.46
CA VAL A 330 -21.75 25.54 -8.21
C VAL A 330 -22.17 24.46 -9.22
N GLY A 331 -21.80 24.62 -10.49
CA GLY A 331 -22.06 23.62 -11.53
C GLY A 331 -21.43 22.26 -11.22
N GLN A 332 -20.13 22.25 -10.87
CA GLN A 332 -19.42 21.02 -10.51
C GLN A 332 -19.99 20.36 -9.24
N ALA A 333 -20.47 21.17 -8.27
CA ALA A 333 -21.10 20.64 -7.07
C ALA A 333 -22.40 19.90 -7.39
N PHE A 334 -23.22 20.45 -8.30
CA PHE A 334 -24.46 19.79 -8.73
C PHE A 334 -24.18 18.47 -9.44
N GLU A 335 -23.21 18.44 -10.36
CA GLU A 335 -22.80 17.19 -11.01
C GLU A 335 -22.31 16.14 -9.99
N SER A 336 -21.57 16.57 -8.97
CA SER A 336 -21.08 15.68 -7.92
C SER A 336 -22.24 15.11 -7.09
N ILE A 337 -23.22 15.95 -6.73
CA ILE A 337 -24.40 15.54 -5.97
C ILE A 337 -25.24 14.54 -6.75
N GLU A 338 -25.51 14.78 -8.03
CA GLU A 338 -26.32 13.86 -8.84
C GLU A 338 -25.60 12.50 -9.01
N LYS A 339 -24.28 12.50 -9.26
CA LYS A 339 -23.48 11.25 -9.28
C LYS A 339 -23.55 10.50 -7.95
N LEU A 340 -23.44 11.19 -6.81
CA LEU A 340 -23.54 10.54 -5.50
C LEU A 340 -24.94 9.95 -5.27
N LYS A 341 -25.99 10.66 -5.66
CA LYS A 341 -27.37 10.14 -5.58
C LYS A 341 -27.58 8.88 -6.41
N GLU A 342 -27.00 8.81 -7.61
CA GLU A 342 -27.02 7.60 -8.44
C GLU A 342 -26.31 6.42 -7.76
N THR A 343 -25.27 6.68 -6.97
CA THR A 343 -24.54 5.64 -6.22
C THR A 343 -25.18 5.25 -4.90
N HIS A 344 -26.04 6.11 -4.33
CA HIS A 344 -26.80 5.74 -3.14
C HIS A 344 -27.83 4.68 -3.52
N LEU A 345 -27.69 3.50 -2.94
CA LEU A 345 -28.75 2.50 -2.95
C LEU A 345 -30.02 3.17 -2.42
N HIS A 346 -31.08 3.11 -3.21
CA HIS A 346 -32.41 3.55 -2.83
C HIS A 346 -32.75 3.11 -1.41
N GLU A 347 -32.78 4.06 -0.48
CA GLU A 347 -33.06 3.82 0.94
C GLU A 347 -34.53 3.43 1.15
N ASP A 348 -35.41 3.85 0.24
CA ASP A 348 -36.81 3.44 0.23
C ASP A 348 -36.98 2.15 -0.59
N PRO A 349 -37.46 1.07 0.04
CA PRO A 349 -37.89 -0.14 -0.67
C PRO A 349 -38.87 0.12 -1.80
N TYR A 350 -39.72 1.13 -1.66
CA TYR A 350 -40.65 1.56 -2.69
C TYR A 350 -39.93 2.00 -3.97
N ASP A 351 -38.78 2.67 -3.84
CA ASP A 351 -38.01 3.10 -4.99
C ASP A 351 -37.37 1.92 -5.74
N LEU A 352 -37.07 0.81 -5.04
CA LEU A 352 -36.53 -0.42 -5.64
C LEU A 352 -37.62 -1.36 -6.18
N PHE A 353 -38.78 -1.38 -5.53
CA PHE A 353 -39.78 -2.44 -5.72
C PHE A 353 -41.19 -1.91 -6.02
N GLY A 354 -41.34 -0.60 -6.26
CA GLY A 354 -42.62 0.06 -6.51
C GLY A 354 -43.60 -0.05 -5.33
N GLU A 355 -44.90 -0.03 -5.63
CA GLU A 355 -45.98 -0.15 -4.63
C GLU A 355 -45.87 -1.36 -3.70
N GLU A 356 -45.19 -2.43 -4.13
CA GLU A 356 -44.98 -3.60 -3.31
C GLU A 356 -43.94 -3.38 -2.21
N GLY A 357 -42.93 -2.53 -2.45
CA GLY A 357 -41.89 -2.18 -1.50
C GLY A 357 -42.42 -1.49 -0.24
N GLY A 358 -43.52 -0.74 -0.36
CA GLY A 358 -44.18 -0.06 0.75
C GLY A 358 -45.05 -0.95 1.65
N LYS A 359 -45.23 -2.24 1.30
CA LYS A 359 -46.05 -3.16 2.11
C LYS A 359 -45.22 -3.63 3.32
N ALA A 360 -45.77 -3.51 4.53
CA ALA A 360 -45.07 -3.77 5.80
C ALA A 360 -44.33 -5.13 5.91
N ASN A 361 -44.77 -6.15 5.17
CA ASN A 361 -44.18 -7.49 5.19
C ASN A 361 -43.37 -7.84 3.92
N PHE A 362 -43.26 -6.93 2.96
CA PHE A 362 -42.59 -7.21 1.68
C PHE A 362 -41.09 -7.43 1.86
N LEU A 363 -40.39 -6.54 2.57
CA LEU A 363 -38.95 -6.70 2.79
C LEU A 363 -38.59 -7.95 3.58
N PRO A 364 -39.22 -8.22 4.73
CA PRO A 364 -38.98 -9.46 5.46
C PRO A 364 -39.21 -10.70 4.59
N ALA A 365 -40.28 -10.72 3.77
CA ALA A 365 -40.56 -11.82 2.86
C ALA A 365 -39.54 -11.93 1.72
N LYS A 366 -39.07 -10.81 1.16
CA LYS A 366 -38.06 -10.78 0.10
C LYS A 366 -36.69 -11.21 0.62
N ILE A 367 -36.29 -10.73 1.81
CA ILE A 367 -35.05 -11.14 2.50
C ILE A 367 -35.10 -12.63 2.81
N ASP A 368 -36.21 -13.14 3.37
CA ASP A 368 -36.38 -14.56 3.67
C ASP A 368 -36.35 -15.40 2.38
N PHE A 369 -36.98 -14.93 1.30
CA PHE A 369 -36.91 -15.57 -0.02
C PHE A 369 -35.47 -15.63 -0.57
N ILE A 370 -34.74 -14.50 -0.54
CA ILE A 370 -33.35 -14.43 -1.00
C ILE A 370 -32.46 -15.32 -0.14
N GLY A 371 -32.62 -15.29 1.19
CA GLY A 371 -31.90 -16.15 2.14
C GLY A 371 -32.15 -17.63 1.85
N LYS A 372 -33.40 -18.03 1.63
CA LYS A 372 -33.77 -19.41 1.24
C LYS A 372 -33.16 -19.79 -0.12
N LYS A 373 -33.19 -18.91 -1.12
CA LYS A 373 -32.56 -19.16 -2.43
C LYS A 373 -31.04 -19.29 -2.32
N LEU A 374 -30.37 -18.47 -1.52
CA LEU A 374 -28.92 -18.55 -1.27
C LEU A 374 -28.54 -19.85 -0.55
N LEU A 375 -29.36 -20.32 0.39
CA LEU A 375 -29.14 -21.61 1.06
C LEU A 375 -29.30 -22.80 0.11
N VAL A 376 -30.23 -22.72 -0.85
CA VAL A 376 -30.42 -23.73 -1.90
C VAL A 376 -29.30 -23.68 -2.94
N MET A 377 -28.73 -22.49 -3.22
CA MET A 377 -27.60 -22.33 -4.14
C MET A 377 -26.23 -22.65 -3.51
N LYS A 378 -26.10 -22.65 -2.18
CA LYS A 378 -24.83 -22.95 -1.47
C LYS A 378 -24.20 -24.32 -1.85
N PRO A 379 -24.96 -25.42 -1.98
CA PRO A 379 -24.42 -26.71 -2.45
C PRO A 379 -23.94 -26.68 -3.91
N GLU A 380 -24.63 -25.94 -4.79
CA GLU A 380 -24.33 -25.85 -6.22
C GLU A 380 -23.18 -24.87 -6.53
N THR A 381 -22.94 -23.90 -5.65
CA THR A 381 -21.91 -22.86 -5.81
C THR A 381 -20.58 -23.17 -5.11
N ASN A 382 -20.49 -24.26 -4.33
CA ASN A 382 -19.26 -24.68 -3.64
C ASN A 382 -18.05 -24.89 -4.59
N PRO A 383 -18.20 -25.44 -5.81
CA PRO A 383 -17.10 -25.49 -6.78
C PRO A 383 -16.64 -24.09 -7.23
N TYR A 384 -17.57 -23.14 -7.29
CA TYR A 384 -17.31 -21.76 -7.72
C TYR A 384 -16.82 -20.87 -6.59
N GLN A 385 -17.05 -21.21 -5.32
CA GLN A 385 -16.48 -20.52 -4.17
C GLN A 385 -14.96 -20.67 -4.12
N LYS A 386 -14.41 -21.84 -4.49
CA LYS A 386 -12.95 -22.00 -4.67
C LYS A 386 -12.41 -21.10 -5.79
N THR A 387 -13.15 -20.96 -6.87
CA THR A 387 -12.80 -20.07 -7.99
C THR A 387 -12.95 -18.60 -7.61
N ALA A 388 -13.95 -18.25 -6.80
CA ALA A 388 -14.19 -16.89 -6.32
C ALA A 388 -13.20 -16.47 -5.23
N PHE A 389 -12.78 -17.38 -4.34
CA PHE A 389 -11.65 -17.14 -3.42
C PHE A 389 -10.36 -16.89 -4.19
N LYS A 390 -10.10 -17.68 -5.24
CA LYS A 390 -8.98 -17.44 -6.16
C LYS A 390 -9.13 -16.12 -6.91
N PHE A 391 -10.35 -15.76 -7.31
CA PHE A 391 -10.65 -14.49 -7.96
C PHE A 391 -10.56 -13.30 -6.99
N GLU A 392 -10.84 -13.47 -5.69
CA GLU A 392 -10.67 -12.46 -4.63
C GLU A 392 -9.20 -12.34 -4.21
N GLU A 393 -8.42 -13.43 -4.18
CA GLU A 393 -6.95 -13.37 -4.12
C GLU A 393 -6.38 -12.64 -5.33
N ASP A 394 -6.84 -12.97 -6.54
CA ASP A 394 -6.47 -12.29 -7.79
C ASP A 394 -6.96 -10.83 -7.80
N ARG A 395 -8.11 -10.51 -7.17
CA ARG A 395 -8.65 -9.13 -7.06
C ARG A 395 -7.97 -8.32 -5.96
N SER A 396 -7.56 -8.97 -4.87
CA SER A 396 -6.67 -8.40 -3.86
C SER A 396 -5.26 -8.17 -4.43
N ALA A 397 -4.85 -8.97 -5.41
CA ALA A 397 -3.67 -8.72 -6.23
C ALA A 397 -3.93 -7.66 -7.33
N GLN A 398 -5.18 -7.41 -7.71
CA GLN A 398 -5.64 -6.29 -8.55
C GLN A 398 -6.12 -5.09 -7.71
N TRP A 399 -5.62 -4.93 -6.49
CA TRP A 399 -5.80 -3.68 -5.75
C TRP A 399 -5.32 -2.56 -6.67
N ASP A 400 -6.21 -1.67 -7.10
CA ASP A 400 -5.86 -0.57 -7.98
C ASP A 400 -4.76 0.23 -7.26
N PRO A 401 -3.53 0.31 -7.82
CA PRO A 401 -2.43 1.04 -7.21
C PRO A 401 -2.67 2.54 -7.38
N SER A 402 -3.87 3.03 -7.03
CA SER A 402 -4.25 4.42 -7.10
C SER A 402 -3.25 5.32 -6.34
N PRO A 403 -2.65 4.91 -5.21
CA PRO A 403 -1.54 5.64 -4.60
C PRO A 403 -0.22 5.56 -5.39
N LEU A 404 0.28 4.35 -5.68
CA LEU A 404 1.59 4.12 -6.30
C LEU A 404 1.65 4.56 -7.76
N LYS A 405 0.60 4.32 -8.56
CA LYS A 405 0.50 4.79 -9.94
C LYS A 405 0.45 6.32 -10.02
N ARG A 406 -0.20 6.99 -9.06
CA ARG A 406 -0.17 8.46 -8.95
C ARG A 406 1.20 8.96 -8.51
N LEU A 407 1.85 8.28 -7.56
CA LEU A 407 3.21 8.59 -7.13
C LEU A 407 4.22 8.45 -8.29
N MET A 408 4.15 7.35 -9.05
CA MET A 408 5.01 7.09 -10.21
C MET A 408 4.77 8.09 -11.35
N ASN A 409 3.53 8.50 -11.60
CA ASN A 409 3.22 9.57 -12.57
C ASN A 409 3.71 10.95 -12.12
N TRP A 410 3.78 11.20 -10.81
CA TRP A 410 4.30 12.45 -10.27
C TRP A 410 5.84 12.51 -10.33
N LEU A 411 6.53 11.40 -10.05
CA LEU A 411 7.99 11.32 -10.15
C LEU A 411 8.52 11.30 -11.59
N GLY A 412 7.67 10.99 -12.57
CA GLY A 412 8.01 10.93 -14.00
C GLY A 412 7.76 12.22 -14.81
N ASN A 413 7.25 13.28 -14.17
CA ASN A 413 7.09 14.64 -14.73
C ASN A 413 7.95 15.62 -13.93
#